data_AF-A0AAX6G7W3-F1
#
_entry.id   AF-A0AAX6G7W3-F1
#
_cell.length_a   1.000
_cell.length_b   1.000
_cell.length_c   1.000
_cell.angle_alpha   90.00
_cell.angle_beta   90.00
_cell.angle_gamma   90.00
#
_symmetry.space_group_name_H-M   'P 1'
#
loop_
_entity.id
_entity.type
_entity.pdbx_description
1 polymer ?
#
loop_
_entity_poly.entity_id
_entity_poly.type
_entity_poly.pdbx_seq_one_letter_code
_entity_poly.pdbx_strand_id
1 'polypeptide(L)'
;MHQPNPKGCNGTNRNVLAEMEVPQSYIESLPKNGRASLGDSMHRHVTSDQFSPEYLLDCHEFSSEYQALEIANRVEASIYVWQRRTSSKPTSNIGISF
;
A
#
# COMPACT_ATOMS: atom_id res chain seq x y z
N MET A 1 -28.20 6.23 -28.93
CA MET A 1 -27.09 5.29 -29.06
C MET A 1 -26.27 5.38 -27.77
N HIS A 2 -26.46 4.46 -26.83
CA HIS A 2 -25.68 4.41 -25.58
C HIS A 2 -24.45 3.54 -25.85
N GLN A 3 -23.25 4.14 -25.87
CA GLN A 3 -22.01 3.35 -25.88
C GLN A 3 -21.90 2.62 -24.53
N PRO A 4 -21.67 1.30 -24.51
CA PRO A 4 -21.38 0.59 -23.28
C PRO A 4 -19.99 1.03 -22.78
N ASN A 5 -19.96 1.63 -21.60
CA ASN A 5 -18.75 1.97 -20.86
C ASN A 5 -17.99 0.65 -20.55
N PRO A 6 -16.74 0.44 -21.03
CA PRO A 6 -16.04 -0.82 -20.85
C PRO A 6 -15.61 -1.01 -19.39
N LYS A 7 -16.50 -1.58 -18.58
CA LYS A 7 -16.25 -1.89 -17.16
C LYS A 7 -15.43 -3.17 -16.94
N GLY A 8 -14.64 -3.58 -17.94
CA GLY A 8 -14.07 -4.94 -18.04
C GLY A 8 -12.55 -5.06 -17.93
N CYS A 9 -11.79 -4.03 -17.53
CA CYS A 9 -10.32 -4.11 -17.52
C CYS A 9 -9.67 -3.97 -16.13
N ASN A 10 -10.38 -3.40 -15.14
CA ASN A 10 -9.76 -3.02 -13.87
C ASN A 10 -9.48 -4.23 -12.95
N GLY A 11 -10.33 -5.26 -12.99
CA GLY A 11 -10.20 -6.45 -12.12
C GLY A 11 -9.02 -7.34 -12.51
N THR A 12 -8.83 -7.59 -13.81
CA THR A 12 -7.72 -8.40 -14.32
C THR A 12 -6.38 -7.69 -14.16
N ASN A 13 -6.32 -6.39 -14.48
CA ASN A 13 -5.08 -5.62 -14.33
C ASN A 13 -4.60 -5.56 -12.88
N ARG A 14 -5.53 -5.42 -11.93
CA ARG A 14 -5.19 -5.43 -10.49
C ARG A 14 -4.58 -6.76 -10.05
N ASN A 15 -5.11 -7.89 -10.52
CA ASN A 15 -4.57 -9.20 -10.17
C ASN A 15 -3.17 -9.41 -10.75
N VAL A 16 -2.97 -9.08 -12.04
CA VAL A 16 -1.66 -9.18 -12.68
C VAL A 16 -0.63 -8.29 -11.97
N LEU A 17 -0.99 -7.05 -11.62
CA LEU A 17 -0.10 -6.13 -10.88
C LEU A 17 0.25 -6.64 -9.47
N ALA A 18 -0.66 -7.36 -8.81
CA ALA A 18 -0.40 -7.95 -7.49
C ALA A 18 0.53 -9.18 -7.55
N GLU A 19 0.60 -9.87 -8.70
CA GLU A 19 1.50 -11.01 -8.95
C GLU A 19 2.90 -10.58 -9.41
N MET A 20 3.08 -9.32 -9.82
CA MET A 20 4.38 -8.79 -10.25
C MET A 20 5.33 -8.60 -9.06
N GLU A 21 6.60 -8.99 -9.25
CA GLU A 21 7.64 -8.71 -8.27
C GLU A 21 7.88 -7.20 -8.16
N VAL A 22 7.93 -6.69 -6.93
CA VAL A 22 8.22 -5.28 -6.67
C VAL A 22 9.70 -4.99 -6.96
N PRO A 23 10.03 -4.03 -7.84
CA PRO A 23 11.42 -3.74 -8.19
C PRO A 23 12.29 -3.35 -6.99
N GLN A 24 13.49 -3.91 -6.90
CA GLN A 24 14.44 -3.64 -5.81
C GLN A 24 14.77 -2.15 -5.63
N SER A 25 14.82 -1.38 -6.72
CA SER A 25 15.05 0.07 -6.68
C SER A 25 13.93 0.83 -5.95
N TYR A 26 12.68 0.42 -6.10
CA TYR A 26 11.56 0.98 -5.34
C TYR A 26 11.74 0.67 -3.85
N ILE A 27 12.10 -0.58 -3.53
CA ILE A 27 12.33 -1.03 -2.15
C ILE A 27 13.43 -0.22 -1.46
N GLU A 28 14.52 0.08 -2.16
CA GLU A 28 15.63 0.88 -1.63
C GLU A 28 15.27 2.35 -1.42
N SER A 29 14.33 2.86 -2.21
CA SER A 29 13.79 4.22 -2.05
C SER A 29 12.81 4.35 -0.88
N LEU A 30 12.27 3.24 -0.36
CA LEU A 30 11.27 3.28 0.69
C LEU A 30 11.88 3.67 2.05
N PRO A 31 11.15 4.43 2.88
CA PRO A 31 11.56 4.70 4.25
C PRO A 31 11.72 3.42 5.08
N LYS A 32 12.67 3.42 6.01
CA LYS A 32 13.01 2.25 6.84
C LYS A 32 11.90 1.83 7.83
N ASN A 33 10.90 2.67 8.06
CA ASN A 33 9.80 2.39 8.99
C ASN A 33 8.48 2.98 8.50
N GLY A 34 7.36 2.31 8.83
CA GLY A 34 6.03 2.70 8.39
C GLY A 34 5.59 4.08 8.89
N ARG A 35 6.15 4.58 10.01
CA ARG A 35 5.91 5.94 10.49
C ARG A 35 6.49 7.00 9.55
N ALA A 36 7.68 6.78 9.01
CA ALA A 36 8.30 7.68 8.05
C ALA A 36 7.60 7.65 6.68
N SER A 37 6.98 6.52 6.32
CA SER A 37 6.18 6.38 5.10
C SER A 37 4.79 7.04 5.21
N LEU A 38 4.09 6.87 6.35
CA LEU A 38 2.79 7.53 6.60
C LEU A 38 2.91 8.99 7.04
N GLY A 39 4.00 9.36 7.70
CA GLY A 39 4.07 10.60 8.47
C GLY A 39 3.35 10.51 9.82
N ASP A 40 3.67 11.44 10.71
CA ASP A 40 3.31 11.40 12.13
C ASP A 40 1.80 11.43 12.40
N SER A 41 1.06 12.25 11.64
CA SER A 41 -0.39 12.40 11.81
C SER A 41 -1.13 11.12 11.40
N MET A 42 -0.84 10.57 10.21
CA MET A 42 -1.48 9.35 9.73
C MET A 42 -1.07 8.13 10.55
N HIS A 43 0.21 8.00 10.92
CA HIS A 43 0.66 6.90 11.76
C HIS A 43 -0.10 6.86 13.09
N ARG A 44 -0.30 8.02 13.75
CA ARG A 44 -1.06 8.09 15.01
C ARG A 44 -2.50 7.62 14.86
N HIS A 45 -3.15 7.97 13.75
CA HIS A 45 -4.52 7.53 13.47
C HIS A 45 -4.57 6.02 13.21
N VAL A 46 -3.69 5.50 12.36
CA VAL A 46 -3.66 4.06 12.00
C VAL A 46 -3.30 3.16 13.18
N THR A 47 -2.48 3.64 14.12
CA THR A 47 -2.13 2.89 15.34
C THR A 47 -3.06 3.19 16.52
N SER A 48 -4.13 3.96 16.34
CA SER A 48 -5.11 4.24 17.38
C SER A 48 -6.00 3.02 17.62
N ASP A 49 -6.34 2.73 18.88
CA ASP A 49 -7.31 1.68 19.24
C ASP A 49 -8.71 1.94 18.66
N GLN A 50 -9.03 3.21 18.40
CA GLN A 50 -10.28 3.64 17.75
C GLN A 50 -10.02 4.06 16.30
N PHE A 51 -9.49 3.13 15.50
CA PHE A 51 -9.25 3.38 14.09
C PHE A 51 -10.58 3.33 13.30
N SER A 52 -10.86 4.40 12.54
CA SER A 52 -11.89 4.42 11.50
C SER A 52 -11.24 4.88 10.18
N PRO A 53 -11.29 4.06 9.12
CA PRO A 53 -10.76 4.45 7.82
C PRO A 53 -11.55 5.62 7.22
N GLU A 54 -12.85 5.70 7.47
CA GLU A 54 -13.70 6.81 7.04
C GLU A 54 -13.25 8.13 7.68
N TYR A 55 -12.99 8.13 8.99
CA TYR A 55 -12.52 9.32 9.70
C TYR A 55 -11.10 9.74 9.28
N LEU A 56 -10.22 8.79 8.96
CA LEU A 56 -8.89 9.09 8.42
C LEU A 56 -8.99 9.83 7.09
N LEU A 57 -9.90 9.37 6.22
CA LEU A 57 -10.17 9.96 4.91
C LEU A 57 -10.85 11.33 5.07
N ASP A 58 -11.81 11.49 6.00
CA ASP A 58 -12.47 12.77 6.28
C ASP A 58 -11.52 13.81 6.87
N CYS A 59 -10.46 13.39 7.57
CA CYS A 59 -9.40 14.26 8.05
C CYS A 59 -8.48 14.78 6.94
N HIS A 60 -8.58 14.25 5.71
CA HIS A 60 -7.87 14.74 4.54
C HIS A 60 -8.87 15.31 3.53
N GLU A 61 -8.86 16.64 3.34
CA GLU A 61 -9.52 17.20 2.16
C GLU A 61 -8.82 16.68 0.91
N PHE A 62 -9.45 15.77 0.16
CA PHE A 62 -9.01 15.37 -1.18
C PHE A 62 -9.39 16.48 -2.18
N SER A 63 -8.69 17.61 -2.09
CA SER A 63 -8.96 18.75 -2.96
C SER A 63 -8.51 18.48 -4.41
N SER A 64 -7.65 17.47 -4.63
CA SER A 64 -7.17 17.06 -5.95
C SER A 64 -6.90 15.55 -6.07
N GLU A 65 -6.92 15.05 -7.31
CA GLU A 65 -6.51 13.67 -7.66
C GLU A 65 -5.07 13.37 -7.21
N TYR A 66 -4.17 14.35 -7.36
CA TYR A 66 -2.77 14.23 -6.95
C TYR A 66 -2.64 13.88 -5.46
N GLN A 67 -3.44 14.52 -4.62
CA GLN A 67 -3.42 14.31 -3.17
C GLN A 67 -3.94 12.92 -2.79
N ALA A 68 -5.00 12.45 -3.46
CA ALA A 68 -5.50 11.09 -3.29
C ALA A 68 -4.44 10.04 -3.67
N LEU A 69 -3.74 10.27 -4.78
CA LEU A 69 -2.65 9.39 -5.24
C LEU A 69 -1.47 9.40 -4.28
N GLU A 70 -1.07 10.56 -3.77
CA GLU A 70 0.02 10.69 -2.79
C GLU A 70 -0.29 9.92 -1.50
N ILE A 71 -1.52 10.01 -1.01
CA ILE A 71 -1.97 9.27 0.18
C ILE A 71 -1.99 7.77 -0.08
N ALA A 72 -2.51 7.33 -1.23
CA ALA A 72 -2.50 5.92 -1.63
C ALA A 72 -1.07 5.36 -1.67
N ASN A 73 -0.14 6.08 -2.31
CA ASN A 73 1.27 5.70 -2.39
C ASN A 73 1.91 5.59 -1.00
N ARG A 74 1.64 6.54 -0.09
CA ARG A 74 2.15 6.51 1.29
C ARG A 74 1.60 5.33 2.08
N VAL A 75 0.31 5.03 1.95
CA VAL A 75 -0.32 3.90 2.62
C VAL A 75 0.25 2.57 2.09
N GLU A 76 0.38 2.42 0.77
CA GLU A 76 0.92 1.21 0.15
C GLU A 76 2.38 0.96 0.56
N ALA A 77 3.22 2.00 0.53
CA ALA A 77 4.59 1.96 1.03
C ALA A 77 4.66 1.52 2.50
N SER A 78 3.71 1.97 3.32
CA SER A 78 3.68 1.67 4.76
C SER A 78 3.24 0.25 5.04
N ILE A 79 2.25 -0.24 4.31
CA ILE A 79 1.82 -1.64 4.33
C ILE A 79 2.97 -2.54 3.94
N TYR A 80 3.70 -2.21 2.87
CA TYR A 80 4.87 -2.97 2.44
C TYR A 80 5.95 -3.05 3.54
N VAL A 81 6.30 -1.91 4.16
CA VAL A 81 7.29 -1.86 5.24
C VAL A 81 6.82 -2.65 6.47
N TRP A 82 5.53 -2.60 6.82
CA TRP A 82 4.98 -3.40 7.91
C TRP A 82 4.98 -4.89 7.61
N GLN A 83 4.57 -5.30 6.41
CA GLN A 83 4.61 -6.69 5.98
C GLN A 83 6.04 -7.25 6.00
N ARG A 84 7.04 -6.47 5.60
CA ARG A 84 8.45 -6.90 5.68
C ARG A 84 8.93 -7.13 7.12
N ARG A 85 8.41 -6.36 8.08
CA ARG A 85 8.71 -6.53 9.52
C ARG A 85 7.95 -7.68 10.17
N THR A 86 6.75 -8.02 9.69
CA THR A 86 5.98 -9.17 10.22
C THR A 86 6.36 -10.47 9.52
N SER A 87 6.80 -10.40 8.27
CA SER A 87 7.28 -11.53 7.47
C SER A 87 8.79 -11.79 7.63
N SER A 88 9.47 -11.12 8.56
CA SER A 88 10.80 -11.50 9.02
C SER A 88 10.71 -12.77 9.91
N LYS A 89 10.23 -13.87 9.34
CA LYS A 89 10.76 -15.19 9.66
C LYS A 89 12.13 -15.29 8.98
N PRO A 90 13.12 -15.93 9.63
CA PRO A 90 14.47 -16.00 9.09
C PRO A 90 14.42 -16.66 7.73
N THR A 91 15.21 -16.17 6.79
CA THR A 91 15.69 -16.96 5.66
C THR A 91 16.40 -18.20 6.18
N SER A 92 15.66 -19.25 6.56
CA SER A 92 16.17 -20.61 6.55
C SER A 92 15.92 -21.14 5.16
N ASN A 93 16.99 -21.08 4.37
CA ASN A 93 17.22 -21.92 3.20
C ASN A 93 16.75 -23.34 3.52
N ILE A 94 15.57 -23.73 3.04
CA ILE A 94 15.12 -25.11 3.06
C ILE A 94 14.82 -25.43 1.61
N GLY A 95 15.87 -25.90 0.94
CA GLY A 95 15.70 -26.68 -0.27
C GLY A 95 14.74 -27.81 0.02
N ILE A 96 13.70 -27.92 -0.81
CA ILE A 96 12.89 -29.12 -0.86
C ILE A 96 12.91 -29.58 -2.30
N SER A 97 13.91 -30.40 -2.58
CA SER A 97 13.86 -31.42 -3.61
C SER A 97 12.77 -32.42 -3.24
N PHE A 98 11.81 -32.64 -4.14
CA PHE A 98 11.30 -33.95 -4.56
C PHE A 98 10.74 -33.82 -5.98
#